data_AF-A0A182EPV4-F1
#
_entry.id   AF-A0A182EPV4-F1
#
_cell.length_a   1.000
_cell.length_b   1.000
_cell.length_c   1.000
_cell.angle_alpha   90.00
_cell.angle_beta   90.00
_cell.angle_gamma   90.00
#
_symmetry.space_group_name_H-M   'P 1'
#
loop_
_entity.id
_entity.type
_entity.pdbx_description
1 polymer ?
#
loop_
_entity_poly.entity_id
_entity_poly.type
_entity_poly.pdbx_seq_one_letter_code
_entity_poly.pdbx_strand_id
1 'polypeptide(L)'
;MIFGGENVEASTFVVKTDNETKLLEQFERWNIETISNWSNYQKIAIHITATDSKEPKNGENLFNKVFDDVKLITRYLSGNATSSVLSPRDGLQRGSIYAIIGFANKL
;
A
#
# COMPACT_ATOMS: atom_id res chain seq x y z
N MET A 1 -0.30 -7.92 10.19
CA MET A 1 1.15 -7.98 9.91
C MET A 1 1.76 -6.72 10.49
N ILE A 2 2.81 -6.82 11.30
CA ILE A 2 3.51 -5.66 11.85
C ILE A 2 4.90 -5.65 11.22
N PHE A 3 5.20 -4.60 10.47
CA PHE A 3 6.54 -4.34 9.95
C PHE A 3 7.13 -3.24 10.81
N GLY A 4 8.24 -3.53 11.47
CA GLY A 4 8.87 -2.59 12.39
C GLY A 4 10.16 -3.15 12.93
N GLY A 5 11.02 -2.25 13.35
CA GLY A 5 12.37 -2.55 13.80
C GLY A 5 13.26 -1.34 13.58
N GLU A 6 14.46 -1.38 14.14
CA GLU A 6 15.48 -0.40 13.82
C GLU A 6 15.73 -0.41 12.30
N ASN A 7 15.80 0.76 11.67
CA ASN A 7 16.03 0.92 10.22
C ASN A 7 14.94 0.36 9.28
N VAL A 8 13.72 0.18 9.79
CA VAL A 8 12.54 -0.21 8.99
C VAL A 8 11.50 0.90 9.04
N GLU A 9 11.16 1.46 7.88
CA GLU A 9 9.99 2.34 7.73
C GLU A 9 8.88 1.58 7.03
N ALA A 10 7.65 1.71 7.52
CA ALA A 10 6.50 1.04 6.94
C ALA A 10 5.30 1.98 6.93
N SER A 11 4.55 1.96 5.84
CA SER A 11 3.33 2.72 5.66
C SER A 11 2.31 1.87 4.94
N THR A 12 1.05 2.05 5.30
CA THR A 12 -0.07 1.31 4.71
C THR A 12 -1.09 2.28 4.16
N PHE A 13 -1.72 1.87 3.07
CA PHE A 13 -2.75 2.59 2.36
C PHE A 13 -3.93 1.66 2.12
N VAL A 14 -5.11 2.05 2.58
CA VAL A 14 -6.35 1.28 2.38
C VAL A 14 -7.15 1.91 1.26
N VAL A 15 -7.45 1.12 0.22
CA VAL A 15 -8.26 1.55 -0.91
C VAL A 15 -9.73 1.70 -0.46
N LYS A 16 -10.27 2.91 -0.62
CA LYS A 16 -11.67 3.25 -0.25
C LYS A 16 -12.49 3.75 -1.44
N THR A 17 -12.03 3.54 -2.66
CA THR A 17 -12.66 4.06 -3.87
C THR A 17 -12.60 3.02 -4.99
N ASP A 18 -13.58 3.07 -5.87
CA ASP A 18 -13.70 2.28 -7.11
C ASP A 18 -13.41 3.11 -8.38
N ASN A 19 -12.94 4.35 -8.20
CA ASN A 19 -12.65 5.31 -9.27
C ASN A 19 -11.15 5.41 -9.48
N GLU A 20 -10.70 5.17 -10.72
CA GLU A 20 -9.27 5.15 -11.09
C GLU A 20 -8.58 6.50 -10.89
N THR A 21 -9.20 7.60 -11.33
CA THR A 21 -8.63 8.95 -11.17
C THR A 21 -8.42 9.28 -9.70
N LYS A 22 -9.43 9.02 -8.87
CA LYS A 22 -9.35 9.27 -7.43
C LYS A 22 -8.30 8.39 -6.75
N LEU A 23 -8.16 7.13 -7.18
CA LEU A 23 -7.12 6.24 -6.65
C LEU A 23 -5.72 6.75 -7.01
N LEU A 24 -5.51 7.20 -8.25
CA LEU A 24 -4.24 7.77 -8.68
C LEU A 24 -3.85 9.01 -7.85
N GLU A 25 -4.76 9.97 -7.69
CA GLU A 25 -4.53 11.16 -6.86
C GLU A 25 -4.18 10.79 -5.41
N GLN A 26 -4.82 9.75 -4.86
CA GLN A 26 -4.53 9.26 -3.52
C GLN A 26 -3.16 8.61 -3.40
N PHE A 27 -2.72 7.85 -4.41
CA PHE A 27 -1.37 7.30 -4.47
C PHE A 27 -0.32 8.40 -4.59
N GLU A 28 -0.52 9.38 -5.47
CA GLU A 28 0.40 10.52 -5.63
C GLU A 28 0.55 11.29 -4.32
N ARG A 29 -0.56 11.59 -3.64
CA ARG A 29 -0.53 12.25 -2.33
C ARG A 29 0.19 11.41 -1.29
N TRP A 30 -0.10 10.12 -1.21
CA TRP A 30 0.58 9.22 -0.26
C TRP A 30 2.09 9.16 -0.52
N ASN A 31 2.50 9.16 -1.80
CA ASN A 31 3.91 9.19 -2.17
C ASN A 31 4.58 10.47 -1.67
N ILE A 32 4.05 11.64 -2.05
CA ILE A 32 4.61 12.97 -1.72
C ILE A 32 4.64 13.20 -0.21
N GLU A 33 3.57 12.86 0.51
CA GLU A 33 3.45 13.17 1.93
C GLU A 33 4.25 12.21 2.81
N THR A 34 4.46 10.97 2.37
CA THR A 34 5.03 9.91 3.21
C THR A 34 6.24 9.24 2.58
N ILE A 35 6.06 8.56 1.44
CA ILE A 35 7.03 7.60 0.93
C ILE A 35 8.29 8.28 0.37
N SER A 36 8.16 9.44 -0.27
CA SER A 36 9.30 10.18 -0.83
C SER A 36 10.21 10.79 0.24
N ASN A 37 9.73 10.91 1.48
CA ASN A 37 10.50 11.47 2.59
C ASN A 37 11.42 10.43 3.26
N TRP A 38 11.33 9.17 2.84
CA TRP A 38 12.11 8.07 3.38
C TRP A 38 13.51 8.05 2.77
N SER A 39 14.56 8.03 3.61
CA SER A 39 15.96 7.98 3.17
C SER A 39 16.43 6.58 2.71
N ASN A 40 15.50 5.64 2.54
CA ASN A 40 15.79 4.22 2.36
C ASN A 40 16.18 3.86 0.92
N TYR A 41 17.24 3.04 0.79
CA TYR A 41 17.77 2.61 -0.51
C TYR A 41 16.93 1.52 -1.20
N GLN A 42 16.23 0.69 -0.44
CA GLN A 42 15.40 -0.39 -0.98
C GLN A 42 13.99 -0.35 -0.39
N LYS A 43 12.99 -0.39 -1.27
CA LYS A 43 11.57 -0.45 -0.91
C LYS A 43 10.91 -1.67 -1.56
N ILE A 44 10.02 -2.33 -0.83
CA ILE A 44 9.12 -3.36 -1.35
C ILE A 44 7.70 -2.97 -1.03
N ALA A 45 6.76 -3.38 -1.88
CA ALA A 45 5.34 -3.19 -1.68
C ALA A 45 4.60 -4.52 -1.65
N ILE A 46 3.59 -4.61 -0.79
CA ILE A 46 2.67 -5.74 -0.72
C ILE A 46 1.26 -5.21 -0.94
N HIS A 47 0.58 -5.76 -1.93
CA HIS A 47 -0.86 -5.55 -2.14
C HIS A 47 -1.63 -6.76 -1.63
N ILE A 48 -2.56 -6.52 -0.73
CA ILE A 48 -3.47 -7.52 -0.18
C ILE A 48 -4.88 -7.14 -0.63
N THR A 49 -5.51 -7.98 -1.44
CA THR A 49 -6.84 -7.72 -1.99
C THR A 49 -7.70 -8.97 -1.93
N ALA A 50 -9.02 -8.80 -1.96
CA ALA A 50 -9.99 -9.89 -2.03
C ALA A 50 -10.58 -9.95 -3.44
N THR A 51 -11.06 -11.12 -3.86
CA THR A 51 -11.65 -11.32 -5.19
C THR A 51 -12.91 -10.47 -5.44
N ASP A 52 -13.59 -10.04 -4.38
CA ASP A 52 -14.77 -9.18 -4.39
C ASP A 52 -14.46 -7.71 -4.02
N SER A 53 -13.17 -7.32 -4.05
CA SER A 53 -12.77 -5.95 -3.77
C SER A 53 -13.41 -4.95 -4.73
N LYS A 54 -13.76 -3.77 -4.20
CA LYS A 54 -14.23 -2.61 -4.97
C LYS A 54 -13.10 -1.76 -5.53
N GLU A 55 -11.85 -2.14 -5.28
CA GLU A 55 -10.70 -1.48 -5.90
C GLU A 55 -10.84 -1.51 -7.44
N PRO A 56 -10.47 -0.43 -8.15
CA PRO A 56 -10.43 -0.44 -9.60
C PRO A 56 -9.53 -1.57 -10.13
N LYS A 57 -9.96 -2.24 -11.19
CA LYS A 57 -9.19 -3.36 -11.78
C LYS A 57 -7.77 -2.97 -12.20
N ASN A 58 -7.55 -1.69 -12.51
CA ASN A 58 -6.27 -1.15 -12.93
C ASN A 58 -5.37 -0.69 -11.75
N GLY A 59 -5.74 -0.99 -10.50
CA GLY A 59 -5.07 -0.49 -9.29
C GLY A 59 -3.57 -0.76 -9.25
N GLU A 60 -3.13 -1.99 -9.57
CA GLU A 60 -1.72 -2.37 -9.58
C GLU A 60 -0.90 -1.56 -10.60
N ASN A 61 -1.48 -1.25 -11.76
CA ASN A 61 -0.82 -0.42 -12.78
C ASN A 61 -0.73 1.05 -12.35
N LEU A 62 -1.78 1.58 -11.72
CA LEU A 62 -1.77 2.94 -11.15
C LEU A 62 -0.72 3.05 -10.04
N PHE A 63 -0.60 2.03 -9.19
CA PHE A 63 0.43 1.95 -8.17
C PHE A 63 1.82 2.00 -8.80
N ASN A 64 2.11 1.11 -9.76
CA ASN A 64 3.41 1.05 -10.43
C ASN A 64 3.76 2.32 -11.21
N LYS A 65 2.76 3.11 -11.62
CA LYS A 65 2.99 4.42 -12.26
C LYS A 65 3.52 5.47 -11.27
N VAL A 66 3.06 5.43 -10.02
CA VAL A 66 3.44 6.40 -8.98
C VAL A 66 4.71 5.96 -8.23
N PHE A 67 4.87 4.65 -8.03
CA PHE A 67 5.95 4.03 -7.27
C PHE A 67 6.82 3.16 -8.19
N ASP A 68 7.40 3.76 -9.22
CA ASP A 68 8.13 3.06 -10.28
C ASP A 68 9.44 2.38 -9.79
N ASP A 69 9.98 2.84 -8.67
CA ASP A 69 11.15 2.30 -7.98
C ASP A 69 10.82 1.17 -6.99
N VAL A 70 9.54 0.87 -6.75
CA VAL A 70 9.09 -0.07 -5.71
C VAL A 70 8.60 -1.38 -6.31
N LYS A 71 9.14 -2.51 -5.86
CA LYS A 71 8.67 -3.84 -6.29
C LYS A 71 7.38 -4.24 -5.60
N LEU A 72 6.29 -4.34 -6.35
CA LEU A 72 4.98 -4.78 -5.86
C LEU A 72 4.83 -6.30 -5.89
N ILE A 73 4.32 -6.87 -4.79
CA ILE A 73 3.91 -8.26 -4.68
C ILE A 73 2.43 -8.31 -4.30
N THR A 74 1.63 -9.01 -5.09
CA THR A 74 0.18 -9.13 -4.84
C THR A 74 -0.16 -10.45 -4.15
N ARG A 75 -1.11 -10.39 -3.21
CA ARG A 75 -1.69 -11.52 -2.49
C ARG A 75 -3.22 -11.40 -2.51
N TYR A 76 -3.86 -12.37 -3.14
CA TYR A 76 -5.31 -12.48 -3.16
C TYR A 76 -5.79 -13.33 -1.99
N LEU A 77 -6.71 -12.79 -1.21
CA LEU A 77 -7.39 -13.51 -0.14
C LEU A 77 -8.56 -14.31 -0.74
N SER A 78 -8.78 -15.54 -0.25
CA SER A 78 -9.87 -16.41 -0.69
C SER A 78 -11.24 -15.89 -0.22
N GLY A 79 -12.31 -16.27 -0.92
CA GLY A 79 -13.68 -15.76 -0.70
C GLY A 79 -14.12 -15.69 0.78
N ASN A 80 -14.69 -14.54 1.13
CA ASN A 80 -15.12 -14.06 2.47
C ASN A 80 -13.99 -13.54 3.39
N ALA A 81 -12.72 -13.63 2.99
CA ALA A 81 -11.63 -13.06 3.77
C ALA A 81 -11.60 -11.54 3.63
N THR A 82 -11.55 -10.84 4.76
CA THR A 82 -11.47 -9.38 4.81
C THR A 82 -10.08 -8.92 5.22
N SER A 83 -9.49 -8.04 4.43
CA SER A 83 -8.29 -7.30 4.79
C SER A 83 -8.65 -6.05 5.61
N SER A 84 -7.89 -5.78 6.67
CA SER A 84 -8.04 -4.56 7.45
C SER A 84 -6.74 -4.03 8.04
N VAL A 85 -6.68 -2.71 8.27
CA VAL A 85 -5.58 -2.02 8.95
C VAL A 85 -6.15 -1.29 10.17
N LEU A 86 -5.45 -1.40 11.29
CA LEU A 86 -5.69 -0.57 12.48
C LEU A 86 -5.07 0.81 12.26
N SER A 87 -5.91 1.83 12.12
CA SER A 87 -5.47 3.23 12.09
C SER A 87 -5.69 3.87 13.46
N PRO A 88 -4.68 4.55 14.05
CA PRO A 88 -4.84 5.21 15.35
C PRO A 88 -5.95 6.26 15.40
N ARG A 89 -6.28 6.89 14.26
CA ARG A 89 -7.29 7.96 14.15
C ARG A 89 -8.69 7.45 13.79
N ASP A 90 -8.77 6.41 12.96
CA ASP A 90 -10.02 6.02 12.29
C ASP A 90 -10.51 4.60 12.68
N GLY A 91 -9.83 3.92 13.59
CA GLY A 91 -10.14 2.55 13.97
C GLY A 91 -9.83 1.53 12.87
N LEU A 92 -10.65 0.48 12.77
CA LEU A 92 -10.47 -0.62 11.82
C LEU A 92 -10.91 -0.20 10.40
N GLN A 93 -9.95 -0.04 9.49
CA GLN A 93 -10.24 0.25 8.09
C GLN A 93 -10.26 -1.03 7.27
N ARG A 94 -11.28 -1.24 6.44
CA ARG A 94 -11.44 -2.41 5.56
C ARG A 94 -11.31 -2.02 4.09
N GLY A 95 -10.76 -2.93 3.30
CA GLY A 95 -10.58 -2.76 1.85
C GLY A 95 -9.28 -3.41 1.38
N SER A 96 -8.97 -3.32 0.09
CA SER A 96 -7.63 -3.66 -0.40
C SER A 96 -6.59 -2.81 0.31
N ILE A 97 -5.43 -3.39 0.59
CA ILE A 97 -4.35 -2.73 1.31
C ILE A 97 -3.11 -2.76 0.43
N TYR A 98 -2.48 -1.59 0.27
CA TYR A 98 -1.10 -1.48 -0.15
C TYR A 98 -0.25 -1.21 1.09
N ALA A 99 0.86 -1.92 1.23
CA ALA A 99 1.84 -1.66 2.28
C ALA A 99 3.20 -1.48 1.61
N ILE A 100 3.88 -0.35 1.87
CA ILE A 100 5.26 -0.13 1.45
C ILE A 100 6.15 -0.26 2.67
N ILE A 101 7.21 -1.06 2.53
CA ILE A 101 8.25 -1.25 3.54
C ILE A 101 9.58 -0.79 2.94
N GLY A 102 10.24 0.14 3.62
CA GLY A 102 11.57 0.64 3.31
C GLY A 102 12.60 0.13 4.32
N PHE A 103 13.80 -0.19 3.83
CA PHE A 103 14.93 -0.64 4.64
C PHE A 103 16.11 0.33 4.49
N ALA A 104 16.69 0.77 5.61
CA ALA A 104 17.76 1.77 5.57
C ALA A 104 19.14 1.21 5.15
N ASN A 105 19.31 -0.12 5.14
CA ASN A 105 20.62 -0.73 4.85
C ASN A 105 20.91 -0.82 3.34
N LYS A 106 22.12 -0.38 2.95
CA LYS A 106 22.83 -0.99 1.83
C LYS A 106 23.17 -2.42 2.27
N LEU A 107 22.72 -3.42 1.50
CA LEU A 107 23.27 -4.78 1.58
C LEU A 107 24.79 -4.74 1.36
#